data_AF-A0A529LNW0-F1
#
_entry.id   AF-A0A529LNW0-F1
#
_cell.length_a   1.000
_cell.length_b   1.000
_cell.length_c   1.000
_cell.angle_alpha   90.00
_cell.angle_beta   90.00
_cell.angle_gamma   90.00
#
_symmetry.space_group_name_H-M   'P 1'
#
loop_
_entity.id
_entity.type
_entity.pdbx_description
1 polymer ?
#
loop_
_entity_poly.entity_id
_entity_poly.type
_entity_poly.pdbx_seq_one_letter_code
_entity_poly.pdbx_strand_id
1 'polypeptide(L)'
;LVNHVNYKSGELRDMAALTRKAHAAGALIVWDLCHTAGALPVELDQANADFAIGCTYKYLNGGPGAPAFIYAAQRHHGDISQPLSGWWGHARPFAFERGYVAGTGIRRFLCGTQPVLSMRALKGALVIWNDVDMAALRKKSVALTELFIQLVEAKCGAYGLTLETTRDATRRGSQVSFLHDHGYQIMRALIERGVIGDFRAPSTIRFGFTPLYVGYKDVWLAVEVLEDILRTGAWKDQRFAVKEAVT
;
A
#
# COMPACT_ATOMS: atom_id res chain seq x y z
N LEU A 1 -3.40 13.81 9.17
CA LEU A 1 -3.25 12.78 8.12
C LEU A 1 -2.19 11.79 8.56
N VAL A 2 -2.52 10.50 8.55
CA VAL A 2 -1.61 9.42 8.98
C VAL A 2 -1.77 8.24 8.03
N ASN A 3 -0.67 7.60 7.60
CA ASN A 3 -0.76 6.33 6.90
C ASN A 3 -1.00 5.17 7.89
N HIS A 4 -1.90 4.26 7.55
CA HIS A 4 -2.21 3.13 8.41
C HIS A 4 -1.05 2.11 8.41
N VAL A 5 -0.48 1.84 7.24
CA VAL A 5 0.78 1.11 7.08
C VAL A 5 1.86 2.03 6.56
N ASN A 6 3.00 2.11 7.25
CA ASN A 6 4.16 2.85 6.80
C ASN A 6 4.69 2.26 5.49
N TYR A 7 4.74 3.07 4.43
CA TYR A 7 5.19 2.61 3.12
C TYR A 7 6.63 2.10 3.14
N LYS A 8 7.49 2.61 4.03
CA LYS A 8 8.90 2.22 4.10
C LYS A 8 9.12 1.05 5.05
N SER A 9 8.85 1.22 6.34
CA SER A 9 9.10 0.17 7.34
C SER A 9 8.07 -0.96 7.34
N GLY A 10 6.90 -0.75 6.73
CA GLY A 10 5.80 -1.70 6.81
C GLY A 10 5.07 -1.70 8.16
N GLU A 11 5.42 -0.82 9.10
CA GLU A 11 4.76 -0.74 10.41
C GLU A 11 3.26 -0.46 10.26
N LEU A 12 2.44 -1.29 10.91
CA LEU A 12 1.00 -1.15 11.04
C LEU A 12 0.69 -0.36 12.31
N ARG A 13 0.01 0.78 12.14
CA ARG A 13 -0.40 1.63 13.26
C ARG A 13 -1.76 1.19 13.79
N ASP A 14 -1.95 1.30 15.10
CA ASP A 14 -3.25 1.09 15.73
C ASP A 14 -4.21 2.22 15.33
N MET A 15 -5.05 1.94 14.34
CA MET A 15 -6.01 2.89 13.78
C MET A 15 -7.00 3.38 14.84
N ALA A 16 -7.51 2.49 15.68
CA ALA A 16 -8.52 2.82 16.67
C ALA A 16 -7.92 3.67 17.80
N ALA A 17 -6.75 3.30 18.31
CA ALA A 17 -6.08 4.06 19.37
C ALA A 17 -5.66 5.46 18.90
N LEU A 18 -5.10 5.58 17.70
CA LEU A 18 -4.70 6.89 17.16
C LEU A 18 -5.90 7.76 16.81
N THR A 19 -7.01 7.17 16.34
CA THR A 19 -8.25 7.91 16.12
C THR A 19 -8.82 8.44 17.42
N ARG A 20 -8.91 7.62 18.49
CA ARG A 20 -9.32 8.08 19.82
C ARG A 20 -8.43 9.21 20.34
N LYS A 21 -7.12 9.10 20.15
CA LYS A 21 -6.16 10.13 20.58
C LYS A 21 -6.37 11.46 19.82
N ALA A 22 -6.61 11.40 18.51
CA ALA A 22 -6.93 12.59 17.72
C ALA A 22 -8.23 13.25 18.20
N HIS A 23 -9.29 12.46 18.38
CA HIS A 23 -10.58 12.94 18.86
C HIS A 23 -10.52 13.53 20.26
N ALA A 24 -9.77 12.92 21.18
CA ALA A 24 -9.56 13.46 22.53
C ALA A 24 -8.85 14.83 22.53
N ALA A 25 -8.08 15.12 21.48
CA ALA A 25 -7.45 16.42 21.26
C ALA A 25 -8.32 17.39 20.44
N GLY A 26 -9.57 17.04 20.13
CA GLY A 26 -10.47 17.84 19.31
C GLY A 26 -10.13 17.85 17.81
N ALA A 27 -9.25 16.96 17.35
CA ALA A 27 -8.80 16.89 15.96
C ALA A 27 -9.55 15.81 15.16
N LEU A 28 -9.80 16.07 13.88
CA LEU A 28 -10.23 15.05 12.92
C LEU A 28 -9.02 14.25 12.41
N ILE A 29 -9.25 13.00 12.02
CA ILE A 29 -8.22 12.13 11.46
C ILE A 29 -8.53 11.71 10.03
N VAL A 30 -7.50 11.79 9.17
CA VAL A 30 -7.52 11.27 7.80
C VAL A 30 -6.54 10.11 7.73
N TRP A 31 -7.01 8.95 7.28
CA TRP A 31 -6.20 7.74 7.11
C TRP A 31 -5.80 7.52 5.64
N ASP A 32 -4.52 7.35 5.38
CA ASP A 32 -4.02 6.85 4.10
C ASP A 32 -3.94 5.31 4.16
N LEU A 33 -4.71 4.66 3.29
CA LEU A 33 -4.88 3.21 3.19
C LEU A 33 -4.16 2.61 1.98
N CYS A 34 -3.24 3.33 1.33
CA CYS A 34 -2.57 2.85 0.13
C CYS A 34 -1.80 1.53 0.34
N HIS A 35 -1.29 1.28 1.55
CA HIS A 35 -0.63 0.02 1.92
C HIS A 35 -1.52 -0.87 2.82
N THR A 36 -2.84 -0.63 2.82
CA THR A 36 -3.81 -1.35 3.65
C THR A 36 -4.91 -2.00 2.84
N ALA A 37 -5.61 -1.23 1.99
CA ALA A 37 -6.75 -1.74 1.23
C ALA A 37 -6.31 -2.88 0.31
N GLY A 38 -6.92 -4.06 0.46
CA GLY A 38 -6.53 -5.29 -0.24
C GLY A 38 -5.32 -6.04 0.36
N ALA A 39 -4.65 -5.49 1.38
CA ALA A 39 -3.51 -6.15 2.04
C ALA A 39 -3.87 -6.77 3.40
N LEU A 40 -4.82 -6.17 4.12
CA LEU A 40 -5.30 -6.63 5.42
C LEU A 40 -6.74 -6.15 5.67
N PRO A 41 -7.48 -6.79 6.60
CA PRO A 41 -8.78 -6.30 7.06
C PRO A 41 -8.71 -4.85 7.55
N VAL A 42 -9.73 -4.06 7.26
CA VAL A 42 -9.84 -2.66 7.70
C VAL A 42 -11.30 -2.33 7.99
N GLU A 43 -11.56 -1.85 9.20
CA GLU A 43 -12.90 -1.54 9.72
C GLU A 43 -12.96 -0.06 10.11
N LEU A 44 -13.18 0.82 9.13
CA LEU A 44 -13.10 2.27 9.33
C LEU A 44 -14.14 2.79 10.32
N ASP A 45 -15.37 2.28 10.25
CA ASP A 45 -16.44 2.67 11.16
C ASP A 45 -16.16 2.22 12.59
N GLN A 46 -15.65 1.00 12.78
CA GLN A 46 -15.25 0.49 14.11
C GLN A 46 -14.09 1.29 14.72
N ALA A 47 -13.15 1.74 13.89
CA ALA A 47 -12.06 2.61 14.31
C ALA A 47 -12.49 4.07 14.52
N ASN A 48 -13.76 4.41 14.24
CA ASN A 48 -14.32 5.76 14.23
C ASN A 48 -13.55 6.73 13.32
N ALA A 49 -12.94 6.27 12.23
CA ALA A 49 -12.20 7.13 11.30
C ALA A 49 -13.10 8.27 10.77
N ASP A 50 -12.57 9.49 10.58
CA ASP A 50 -13.35 10.60 9.99
C ASP A 50 -13.32 10.54 8.47
N PHE A 51 -12.11 10.41 7.92
CA PHE A 51 -11.86 10.30 6.49
C PHE A 51 -10.80 9.24 6.22
N ALA A 52 -10.86 8.66 5.03
CA ALA A 52 -9.78 7.85 4.53
C ALA A 52 -9.63 8.02 3.01
N ILE A 53 -8.41 7.83 2.53
CA ILE A 53 -8.07 7.82 1.11
C ILE A 53 -7.23 6.59 0.81
N GLY A 54 -7.22 6.15 -0.43
CA GLY A 54 -6.32 5.08 -0.83
C GLY A 54 -6.24 4.92 -2.34
N CYS A 55 -5.25 4.14 -2.77
CA CYS A 55 -5.07 3.78 -4.16
C CYS A 55 -5.70 2.42 -4.44
N THR A 56 -6.04 2.19 -5.71
CA THR A 56 -6.55 0.90 -6.17
C THR A 56 -5.58 0.16 -7.09
N TYR A 57 -4.50 0.81 -7.53
CA TYR A 57 -3.48 0.22 -8.39
C TYR A 57 -2.44 -0.65 -7.65
N LYS A 58 -2.47 -0.70 -6.31
CA LYS A 58 -1.57 -1.53 -5.48
C LYS A 58 -2.19 -2.90 -5.21
N TYR A 59 -2.42 -3.25 -3.94
CA TYR A 59 -2.91 -4.57 -3.55
C TYR A 59 -4.29 -4.91 -4.15
N LEU A 60 -5.10 -3.92 -4.50
CA LEU A 60 -6.40 -4.11 -5.19
C LEU A 60 -6.27 -4.41 -6.70
N ASN A 61 -5.07 -4.34 -7.27
CA ASN A 61 -4.74 -4.77 -8.64
C ASN A 61 -5.55 -4.06 -9.76
N GLY A 62 -5.95 -2.80 -9.56
CA GLY A 62 -6.79 -2.05 -10.50
C GLY A 62 -6.12 -1.67 -11.84
N GLY A 63 -4.82 -1.91 -11.99
CA GLY A 63 -4.03 -1.54 -13.18
C GLY A 63 -3.31 -0.19 -13.05
N PRO A 64 -2.41 0.14 -14.01
CA PRO A 64 -1.60 1.36 -13.96
C PRO A 64 -2.47 2.62 -14.02
N GLY A 65 -2.30 3.51 -13.04
CA GLY A 65 -3.09 4.74 -12.95
C GLY A 65 -4.56 4.54 -12.60
N ALA A 66 -4.94 3.37 -12.04
CA ALA A 66 -6.31 3.12 -11.62
C ALA A 66 -6.79 4.18 -10.61
N PRO A 67 -8.06 4.63 -10.70
CA PRO A 67 -8.59 5.69 -9.85
C PRO A 67 -8.47 5.39 -8.35
N ALA A 68 -8.07 6.39 -7.58
CA ALA A 68 -8.07 6.33 -6.12
C ALA A 68 -9.51 6.28 -5.56
N PHE A 69 -9.63 6.07 -4.25
CA PHE A 69 -10.91 6.18 -3.54
C PHE A 69 -10.82 7.16 -2.37
N ILE A 70 -11.98 7.60 -1.92
CA ILE A 70 -12.16 8.38 -0.71
C ILE A 70 -13.33 7.83 0.10
N TYR A 71 -13.16 7.82 1.41
CA TYR A 71 -14.18 7.54 2.41
C TYR A 71 -14.36 8.80 3.26
N ALA A 72 -15.62 9.11 3.56
CA ALA A 72 -16.01 10.09 4.55
C ALA A 72 -17.07 9.45 5.43
N ALA A 73 -16.85 9.46 6.74
CA ALA A 73 -17.80 8.90 7.69
C ALA A 73 -19.16 9.57 7.56
N GLN A 74 -20.23 8.79 7.68
CA GLN A 74 -21.60 9.27 7.47
C GLN A 74 -21.95 10.48 8.34
N ARG A 75 -21.42 10.55 9.57
CA ARG A 75 -21.59 11.69 10.49
C ARG A 75 -21.10 13.03 9.93
N HIS A 76 -20.19 13.02 8.96
CA HIS A 76 -19.68 14.23 8.31
C HIS A 76 -20.48 14.64 7.07
N HIS A 77 -21.41 13.82 6.58
CA HIS A 77 -22.10 14.05 5.30
C HIS A 77 -22.97 15.32 5.26
N GLY A 78 -23.40 15.84 6.42
CA GLY A 78 -24.14 17.10 6.52
C GLY A 78 -23.25 18.32 6.25
N ASP A 79 -22.18 18.46 7.04
CA ASP A 79 -21.40 19.70 7.15
C ASP A 79 -20.11 19.71 6.32
N ILE A 80 -19.80 18.61 5.63
CA ILE A 80 -18.54 18.51 4.92
C ILE A 80 -18.50 19.28 3.60
N SER A 81 -17.43 20.02 3.39
CA SER A 81 -17.11 20.71 2.13
C SER A 81 -15.72 20.33 1.64
N GLN A 82 -15.49 20.50 0.34
CA GLN A 82 -14.22 20.20 -0.31
C GLN A 82 -13.99 21.22 -1.46
N PRO A 83 -12.72 21.63 -1.72
CA PRO A 83 -12.43 22.76 -2.61
C PRO A 83 -12.50 22.45 -4.12
N LEU A 84 -12.52 21.18 -4.50
CA LEU A 84 -12.63 20.66 -5.87
C LEU A 84 -14.10 20.43 -6.25
N SER A 85 -14.91 21.49 -6.23
CA SER A 85 -16.37 21.47 -6.52
C SER A 85 -16.71 21.31 -8.01
N GLY A 86 -16.29 20.18 -8.59
CA GLY A 86 -16.57 19.86 -9.99
C GLY A 86 -18.00 19.41 -10.26
N TRP A 87 -18.39 19.44 -11.53
CA TRP A 87 -19.75 19.19 -11.98
C TRP A 87 -20.33 17.82 -11.55
N TRP A 88 -19.54 16.74 -11.45
CA TRP A 88 -20.03 15.44 -10.95
C TRP A 88 -20.44 15.46 -9.48
N GLY A 89 -19.82 16.35 -8.69
CA GLY A 89 -20.16 16.59 -7.30
C GLY A 89 -21.41 17.45 -7.12
N HIS A 90 -21.94 18.06 -8.19
CA HIS A 90 -23.15 18.88 -8.15
C HIS A 90 -24.40 18.02 -7.86
N ALA A 91 -25.37 18.58 -7.13
CA ALA A 91 -26.66 17.93 -6.86
C ALA A 91 -27.42 17.62 -8.16
N ARG A 92 -27.36 18.56 -9.12
CA ARG A 92 -28.04 18.47 -10.43
C ARG A 92 -27.05 18.76 -11.59
N PRO A 93 -26.14 17.82 -11.91
CA PRO A 93 -24.99 18.06 -12.80
C PRO A 93 -25.37 18.44 -14.23
N PHE A 94 -26.58 18.07 -14.66
CA PHE A 94 -27.10 18.34 -16.00
C PHE A 94 -28.16 19.44 -16.03
N ALA A 95 -28.38 20.17 -14.92
CA ALA A 95 -29.26 21.34 -14.91
C ALA A 95 -28.58 22.59 -15.49
N PHE A 96 -27.25 22.57 -15.67
CA PHE A 96 -26.44 23.68 -16.22
C PHE A 96 -26.66 25.03 -15.52
N GLU A 97 -26.87 24.99 -14.21
CA GLU A 97 -27.03 26.19 -13.38
C GLU A 97 -25.68 26.86 -13.13
N ARG A 98 -25.69 28.20 -12.95
CA ARG A 98 -24.45 28.96 -12.70
C ARG A 98 -23.87 28.74 -11.30
N GLY A 99 -24.74 28.48 -10.32
CA GLY A 99 -24.32 28.24 -8.93
C GLY A 99 -24.02 26.78 -8.67
N TYR A 100 -23.06 26.50 -7.78
CA TYR A 100 -22.78 25.15 -7.32
C TYR A 100 -23.59 24.81 -6.07
N VAL A 101 -24.36 23.74 -6.14
CA VAL A 101 -25.00 23.07 -5.01
C VAL A 101 -24.37 21.69 -4.85
N ALA A 102 -23.76 21.44 -3.69
CA ALA A 102 -23.12 20.15 -3.41
C ALA A 102 -24.14 19.01 -3.41
N GLY A 103 -23.73 17.85 -3.94
CA GLY A 103 -24.48 16.61 -3.84
C GLY A 103 -24.64 16.12 -2.40
N THR A 104 -25.56 15.18 -2.20
CA THR A 104 -25.78 14.55 -0.90
C THR A 104 -24.70 13.51 -0.59
N GLY A 105 -24.29 13.45 0.68
CA GLY A 105 -23.33 12.47 1.17
C GLY A 105 -22.00 12.46 0.42
N ILE A 106 -21.42 11.27 0.24
CA ILE A 106 -20.11 11.07 -0.40
C ILE A 106 -20.04 11.59 -1.84
N ARG A 107 -21.18 11.73 -2.54
CA ARG A 107 -21.22 12.19 -3.94
C ARG A 107 -20.58 13.56 -4.13
N ARG A 108 -20.63 14.45 -3.12
CA ARG A 108 -20.01 15.78 -3.20
C ARG A 108 -18.48 15.76 -3.33
N PHE A 109 -17.83 14.61 -3.12
CA PHE A 109 -16.40 14.42 -3.35
C PHE A 109 -16.05 14.06 -4.79
N LEU A 110 -17.04 13.82 -5.65
CA LEU A 110 -16.80 13.75 -7.08
C LEU A 110 -16.48 15.15 -7.63
N CYS A 111 -15.69 15.19 -8.69
CA CYS A 111 -15.26 16.43 -9.32
C CYS A 111 -15.51 16.40 -10.83
N GLY A 112 -14.57 15.87 -11.60
CA GLY A 112 -14.66 15.78 -13.06
C GLY A 112 -15.16 14.41 -13.56
N THR A 113 -15.27 14.31 -14.88
CA THR A 113 -15.48 13.05 -15.58
C THR A 113 -14.35 12.08 -15.25
N GLN A 114 -14.69 10.87 -14.82
CA GLN A 114 -13.71 9.85 -14.46
C GLN A 114 -13.17 9.13 -15.71
N PRO A 115 -11.94 8.59 -15.68
CA PRO A 115 -11.40 7.80 -16.79
C PRO A 115 -12.15 6.47 -16.91
N VAL A 116 -13.21 6.45 -17.73
CA VAL A 116 -14.20 5.35 -17.78
C VAL A 116 -13.56 3.99 -18.07
N LEU A 117 -12.53 3.93 -18.94
CA LEU A 117 -11.82 2.69 -19.24
C LEU A 117 -11.06 2.15 -18.03
N SER A 118 -10.29 3.00 -17.33
CA SER A 118 -9.59 2.60 -16.10
C SER A 118 -10.57 2.22 -14.99
N MET A 119 -11.72 2.90 -14.88
CA MET A 119 -12.78 2.52 -13.95
C MET A 119 -13.38 1.14 -14.28
N ARG A 120 -13.49 0.77 -15.56
CA ARG A 120 -13.96 -0.56 -15.97
C ARG A 120 -12.93 -1.65 -15.65
N ALA A 121 -11.64 -1.40 -15.88
CA ALA A 121 -10.57 -2.30 -15.48
C ALA A 121 -10.56 -2.51 -13.96
N LEU A 122 -10.65 -1.43 -13.19
CA LEU A 122 -10.77 -1.48 -11.73
C LEU A 122 -11.99 -2.30 -11.31
N LYS A 123 -13.16 -2.09 -11.90
CA LYS A 123 -14.36 -2.89 -11.60
C LYS A 123 -14.10 -4.39 -11.81
N GLY A 124 -13.42 -4.76 -12.91
CA GLY A 124 -13.01 -6.14 -13.16
C GLY A 124 -12.06 -6.70 -12.11
N ALA A 125 -11.03 -5.93 -11.75
CA ALA A 125 -10.08 -6.30 -10.69
C ALA A 125 -10.75 -6.47 -9.32
N LEU A 126 -11.82 -5.71 -9.04
CA LEU A 126 -12.56 -5.80 -7.79
C LEU A 126 -13.48 -7.03 -7.70
N VAL A 127 -13.81 -7.71 -8.81
CA VAL A 127 -14.71 -8.88 -8.82
C VAL A 127 -14.18 -10.00 -7.94
N ILE A 128 -12.87 -10.29 -8.02
CA ILE A 128 -12.25 -11.39 -7.26
C ILE A 128 -12.40 -11.21 -5.75
N TRP A 129 -12.49 -9.97 -5.27
CA TRP A 129 -12.56 -9.67 -3.84
C TRP A 129 -13.89 -10.08 -3.20
N ASN A 130 -14.92 -10.35 -3.99
CA ASN A 130 -16.17 -10.94 -3.48
C ASN A 130 -15.99 -12.37 -2.97
N ASP A 131 -14.99 -13.08 -3.49
CA ASP A 131 -14.70 -14.48 -3.15
C ASP A 131 -13.48 -14.62 -2.22
N VAL A 132 -12.82 -13.51 -1.88
CA VAL A 132 -11.63 -13.48 -1.04
C VAL A 132 -12.04 -13.28 0.42
N ASP A 133 -11.77 -14.31 1.25
CA ASP A 133 -11.77 -14.13 2.70
C ASP A 133 -10.52 -13.33 3.12
N MET A 134 -10.76 -12.11 3.62
CA MET A 134 -9.70 -11.21 4.08
C MET A 134 -8.92 -11.75 5.29
N ALA A 135 -9.53 -12.59 6.14
CA ALA A 135 -8.84 -13.25 7.24
C ALA A 135 -7.86 -14.32 6.72
N ALA A 136 -8.30 -15.15 5.77
CA ALA A 136 -7.44 -16.12 5.09
C ALA A 136 -6.30 -15.45 4.32
N LEU A 137 -6.59 -14.36 3.60
CA LEU A 137 -5.59 -13.54 2.90
C LEU A 137 -4.55 -13.00 3.88
N ARG A 138 -4.99 -12.43 5.02
CA ARG A 138 -4.09 -11.91 6.04
C ARG A 138 -3.23 -13.00 6.67
N LYS A 139 -3.81 -14.17 6.96
CA LYS A 139 -3.07 -15.33 7.48
C LYS A 139 -1.96 -15.75 6.52
N LYS A 140 -2.25 -15.83 5.22
CA LYS A 140 -1.25 -16.17 4.19
C LYS A 140 -0.19 -15.08 4.05
N SER A 141 -0.56 -13.80 4.08
CA SER A 141 0.38 -12.66 4.12
C SER A 141 1.38 -12.77 5.26
N VAL A 142 0.90 -13.03 6.49
CA VAL A 142 1.76 -13.22 7.66
C VAL A 142 2.70 -14.41 7.45
N ALA A 143 2.19 -15.54 6.97
CA ALA A 143 3.01 -16.72 6.73
C ALA A 143 4.11 -16.49 5.67
N LEU A 144 3.80 -15.81 4.56
CA LEU A 144 4.78 -15.47 3.52
C LEU A 144 5.86 -14.52 4.04
N THR A 145 5.46 -13.48 4.79
CA THR A 145 6.41 -12.51 5.35
C THR A 145 7.27 -13.11 6.45
N GLU A 146 6.73 -13.98 7.31
CA GLU A 146 7.52 -14.74 8.29
C GLU A 146 8.53 -15.66 7.62
N LEU A 147 8.10 -16.43 6.61
CA LEU A 147 9.00 -17.30 5.85
C LEU A 147 10.15 -16.49 5.23
N PHE A 148 9.83 -15.36 4.60
CA PHE A 148 10.85 -14.50 3.99
C PHE A 148 11.85 -13.99 5.02
N ILE A 149 11.37 -13.45 6.15
CA ILE A 149 12.24 -12.95 7.22
C ILE A 149 13.16 -14.06 7.73
N GLN A 150 12.61 -15.23 8.04
CA GLN A 150 13.37 -16.38 8.55
C GLN A 150 14.45 -16.83 7.56
N LEU A 151 14.11 -16.95 6.27
CA LEU A 151 15.06 -17.34 5.24
C LEU A 151 16.16 -16.30 5.03
N VAL A 152 15.81 -15.01 4.98
CA VAL A 152 16.81 -13.93 4.79
C VAL A 152 17.74 -13.85 5.99
N GLU A 153 17.25 -13.99 7.21
CA GLU A 153 18.11 -13.95 8.40
C GLU A 153 19.02 -15.18 8.48
N ALA A 154 18.52 -16.37 8.14
CA ALA A 154 19.30 -17.60 8.15
C ALA A 154 20.38 -17.64 7.06
N LYS A 155 20.05 -17.19 5.84
CA LYS A 155 20.93 -17.32 4.65
C LYS A 155 21.75 -16.06 4.37
N CYS A 156 21.23 -14.89 4.72
CA CYS A 156 21.80 -13.61 4.30
C CYS A 156 22.23 -12.70 5.47
N GLY A 157 22.01 -13.10 6.73
CA GLY A 157 22.32 -12.27 7.91
C GLY A 157 23.80 -11.88 8.03
N ALA A 158 24.71 -12.68 7.49
CA ALA A 158 26.15 -12.37 7.48
C ALA A 158 26.55 -11.27 6.48
N TYR A 159 25.65 -10.85 5.59
CA TYR A 159 25.93 -9.87 4.53
C TYR A 159 25.41 -8.46 4.83
N GLY A 160 25.29 -8.08 6.11
CA GLY A 160 24.96 -6.72 6.52
C GLY A 160 23.51 -6.29 6.30
N LEU A 161 22.60 -7.23 6.01
CA LEU A 161 21.17 -6.95 5.99
C LEU A 161 20.63 -6.79 7.41
N THR A 162 19.97 -5.65 7.67
CA THR A 162 19.27 -5.41 8.94
C THR A 162 17.78 -5.31 8.70
N LEU A 163 16.98 -6.11 9.41
CA LEU A 163 15.52 -6.06 9.29
C LEU A 163 14.98 -4.69 9.76
N GLU A 164 14.35 -3.93 8.87
CA GLU A 164 13.68 -2.64 9.19
C GLU A 164 12.23 -2.87 9.65
N THR A 165 11.55 -3.84 9.03
CA THR A 165 10.18 -4.20 9.39
C THR A 165 10.14 -4.90 10.75
N THR A 166 9.19 -4.52 11.62
CA THR A 166 9.06 -5.20 12.92
C THR A 166 8.89 -6.72 12.79
N ARG A 167 9.54 -7.48 13.68
CA ARG A 167 9.33 -8.93 13.79
C ARG A 167 7.92 -9.29 14.22
N ASP A 168 7.26 -8.41 14.97
CA ASP A 168 5.89 -8.62 15.40
C ASP A 168 4.92 -8.57 14.21
N ALA A 169 4.47 -9.75 13.77
CA ALA A 169 3.55 -9.91 12.66
C ALA A 169 2.22 -9.18 12.86
N THR A 170 1.81 -8.90 14.10
CA THR A 170 0.58 -8.14 14.39
C THR A 170 0.75 -6.65 14.15
N ARG A 171 1.99 -6.16 14.09
CA ARG A 171 2.36 -4.74 13.93
C ARG A 171 2.98 -4.42 12.57
N ARG A 172 2.79 -5.26 11.55
CA ARG A 172 3.24 -4.99 10.18
C ARG A 172 2.18 -5.23 9.12
N GLY A 173 2.28 -4.56 7.98
CA GLY A 173 1.45 -4.76 6.80
C GLY A 173 1.80 -6.04 6.03
N SER A 174 1.69 -5.99 4.71
CA SER A 174 1.99 -7.13 3.81
C SER A 174 3.28 -6.93 3.02
N GLN A 175 4.29 -6.32 3.65
CA GLN A 175 5.60 -6.05 3.06
C GLN A 175 6.70 -6.31 4.08
N VAL A 176 7.92 -6.57 3.60
CA VAL A 176 9.12 -6.69 4.42
C VAL A 176 10.22 -5.82 3.83
N SER A 177 10.90 -5.09 4.71
CA SER A 177 11.99 -4.18 4.38
C SER A 177 13.25 -4.56 5.14
N PHE A 178 14.37 -4.60 4.43
CA PHE A 178 15.71 -4.72 5.00
C PHE A 178 16.55 -3.49 4.63
N LEU A 179 17.44 -3.09 5.53
CA LEU A 179 18.43 -2.04 5.31
C LEU A 179 19.74 -2.66 4.82
N HIS A 180 20.36 -1.98 3.85
CA HIS A 180 21.73 -2.22 3.43
C HIS A 180 22.30 -0.94 2.80
N ASP A 181 23.55 -0.59 3.09
CA ASP A 181 24.19 0.64 2.57
C ASP A 181 24.21 0.71 1.04
N HIS A 182 24.28 -0.46 0.41
CA HIS A 182 24.19 -0.66 -1.05
C HIS A 182 22.83 -1.18 -1.53
N GLY A 183 21.75 -0.84 -0.82
CA GLY A 183 20.43 -1.38 -1.09
C GLY A 183 19.92 -1.11 -2.50
N TYR A 184 20.29 0.02 -3.10
CA TYR A 184 19.95 0.34 -4.49
C TYR A 184 20.57 -0.67 -5.46
N GLN A 185 21.88 -0.91 -5.35
CA GLN A 185 22.60 -1.83 -6.22
C GLN A 185 22.09 -3.27 -6.07
N ILE A 186 21.82 -3.70 -4.83
CA ILE A 186 21.28 -5.05 -4.57
C ILE A 186 19.89 -5.20 -5.20
N MET A 187 19.00 -4.22 -5.03
CA MET A 187 17.68 -4.26 -5.67
C MET A 187 17.78 -4.28 -7.20
N ARG A 188 18.71 -3.52 -7.77
CA ARG A 188 18.96 -3.56 -9.23
C ARG A 188 19.42 -4.94 -9.71
N ALA A 189 20.33 -5.58 -8.98
CA ALA A 189 20.78 -6.94 -9.30
C ALA A 189 19.65 -7.97 -9.15
N LEU A 190 18.76 -7.80 -8.15
CA LEU A 190 17.56 -8.63 -7.99
C LEU A 190 16.61 -8.49 -9.17
N ILE A 191 16.30 -7.25 -9.56
CA ILE A 191 15.39 -6.95 -10.69
C ILE A 191 15.93 -7.55 -11.99
N GLU A 192 17.23 -7.45 -12.26
CA GLU A 192 17.83 -8.07 -13.45
C GLU A 192 17.67 -9.60 -13.47
N ARG A 193 17.65 -10.23 -12.29
CA ARG A 193 17.42 -11.68 -12.14
C ARG A 193 15.94 -12.05 -11.96
N GLY A 194 15.03 -11.11 -12.23
CA GLY A 194 13.58 -11.35 -12.20
C GLY A 194 12.93 -11.30 -10.82
N VAL A 195 13.66 -10.94 -9.76
CA VAL A 195 13.10 -10.74 -8.41
C VAL A 195 12.80 -9.25 -8.23
N ILE A 196 11.53 -8.89 -8.39
CA ILE A 196 11.11 -7.49 -8.44
C ILE A 196 10.62 -7.04 -7.07
N GLY A 197 11.40 -6.17 -6.42
CA GLY A 197 10.96 -5.35 -5.30
C GLY A 197 11.16 -3.87 -5.62
N ASP A 198 11.39 -3.04 -4.60
CA ASP A 198 11.76 -1.64 -4.81
C ASP A 198 12.77 -1.13 -3.78
N PHE A 199 13.47 -0.06 -4.13
CA PHE A 199 14.41 0.63 -3.25
C PHE A 199 13.77 1.90 -2.68
N ARG A 200 13.93 2.13 -1.37
CA ARG A 200 13.56 3.37 -0.71
C ARG A 200 14.78 4.01 -0.08
N ALA A 201 15.09 5.23 -0.52
CA ALA A 201 16.20 5.98 0.03
C ALA A 201 16.12 6.11 1.56
N PRO A 202 17.26 6.11 2.26
CA PRO A 202 18.61 6.00 1.70
C PRO A 202 19.11 4.56 1.48
N SER A 203 18.50 3.54 2.08
CA SER A 203 19.11 2.20 2.18
C SER A 203 18.13 1.03 2.23
N THR A 204 16.83 1.26 2.08
CA THR A 204 15.81 0.22 2.25
C THR A 204 15.59 -0.56 0.96
N ILE A 205 15.71 -1.88 1.05
CA ILE A 205 15.30 -2.87 0.05
C ILE A 205 13.95 -3.42 0.50
N ARG A 206 12.89 -3.20 -0.27
CA ARG A 206 11.52 -3.55 0.10
C ARG A 206 10.92 -4.60 -0.83
N PHE A 207 10.24 -5.57 -0.23
CA PHE A 207 9.51 -6.62 -0.91
C PHE A 207 8.03 -6.57 -0.49
N GLY A 208 7.13 -6.50 -1.47
CA GLY A 208 5.68 -6.60 -1.24
C GLY A 208 5.20 -8.04 -1.41
N PHE A 209 4.32 -8.50 -0.53
CA PHE A 209 3.77 -9.85 -0.55
C PHE A 209 2.27 -9.77 -0.80
N THR A 210 1.83 -10.26 -1.95
CA THR A 210 0.43 -10.24 -2.40
C THR A 210 -0.13 -11.67 -2.42
N PRO A 211 -0.83 -12.10 -1.36
CA PRO A 211 -1.16 -13.51 -1.16
C PRO A 211 -2.07 -14.13 -2.23
N LEU A 212 -2.74 -13.30 -3.04
CA LEU A 212 -3.57 -13.75 -4.15
C LEU A 212 -2.78 -14.53 -5.21
N TYR A 213 -1.52 -14.14 -5.46
CA TYR A 213 -0.72 -14.72 -6.54
C TYR A 213 0.75 -15.00 -6.17
N VAL A 214 1.23 -14.55 -5.01
CA VAL A 214 2.54 -14.96 -4.48
C VAL A 214 2.39 -16.25 -3.67
N GLY A 215 3.23 -17.23 -3.98
CA GLY A 215 3.34 -18.52 -3.29
C GLY A 215 4.62 -18.67 -2.46
N TYR A 216 4.66 -19.69 -1.60
CA TYR A 216 5.82 -19.98 -0.76
C TYR A 216 7.08 -20.34 -1.58
N LYS A 217 6.91 -20.97 -2.74
CA LYS A 217 8.00 -21.27 -3.67
C LYS A 217 8.65 -20.00 -4.20
N ASP A 218 7.86 -18.97 -4.52
CA ASP A 218 8.38 -17.68 -5.00
C ASP A 218 9.24 -17.01 -3.92
N VAL A 219 8.80 -17.09 -2.66
CA VAL A 219 9.57 -16.60 -1.50
C VAL A 219 10.91 -17.31 -1.38
N TRP A 220 10.92 -18.65 -1.48
CA TRP A 220 12.15 -19.44 -1.42
C TRP A 220 13.13 -19.05 -2.54
N LEU A 221 12.66 -19.06 -3.79
CA LEU A 221 13.48 -18.74 -4.96
C LEU A 221 14.02 -17.30 -4.89
N ALA A 222 13.20 -16.34 -4.43
CA ALA A 222 13.64 -14.97 -4.25
C ALA A 222 14.80 -14.84 -3.25
N VAL A 223 14.75 -15.61 -2.15
CA VAL A 223 15.85 -15.60 -1.16
C VAL A 223 17.09 -16.31 -1.68
N GLU A 224 16.97 -17.39 -2.46
CA GLU A 224 18.13 -18.02 -3.10
C GLU A 224 18.85 -17.05 -4.06
N VAL A 225 18.09 -16.28 -4.84
CA VAL A 225 18.66 -15.25 -5.73
C VAL A 225 19.34 -14.14 -4.91
N LEU A 226 18.71 -13.68 -3.82
CA LEU A 226 19.28 -12.68 -2.92
C LEU A 226 20.59 -13.17 -2.28
N GLU A 227 20.59 -14.38 -1.74
CA GLU A 227 21.76 -15.02 -1.15
C GLU A 227 22.91 -15.10 -2.18
N ASP A 228 22.62 -15.55 -3.40
CA ASP A 228 23.63 -15.61 -4.45
C ASP A 228 24.21 -14.24 -4.82
N ILE A 229 23.36 -13.22 -4.98
CA ILE A 229 23.80 -11.84 -5.26
C ILE A 229 24.75 -11.34 -4.16
N LEU A 230 24.40 -11.57 -2.90
CA LEU A 230 25.20 -11.10 -1.76
C LEU A 230 26.51 -11.87 -1.64
N ARG A 231 26.45 -13.20 -1.74
CA ARG A 231 27.60 -14.10 -1.63
C ARG A 231 28.63 -13.89 -2.74
N THR A 232 28.17 -13.72 -3.99
CA THR A 232 29.05 -13.50 -5.15
C THR A 232 29.50 -12.04 -5.29
N GLY A 233 28.81 -11.11 -4.63
CA GLY A 233 29.04 -9.68 -4.79
C GLY A 233 28.59 -9.14 -6.15
N ALA A 234 27.67 -9.82 -6.85
CA ALA A 234 27.19 -9.43 -8.18
C ALA A 234 26.64 -7.99 -8.22
N TRP A 235 26.08 -7.49 -7.11
CA TRP A 235 25.61 -6.12 -6.97
C TRP A 235 26.72 -5.06 -7.08
N LYS A 236 28.00 -5.44 -6.98
CA LYS A 236 29.15 -4.51 -7.09
C LYS A 236 29.49 -4.15 -8.54
N ASP A 237 28.87 -4.79 -9.52
CA ASP A 237 29.02 -4.40 -10.92
C ASP A 237 28.65 -2.92 -11.11
N GLN A 238 29.50 -2.18 -11.81
CA GLN A 238 29.36 -0.73 -12.01
C GLN A 238 28.01 -0.36 -12.64
N ARG A 239 27.42 -1.23 -13.46
CA ARG A 239 26.11 -0.99 -14.09
C ARG A 239 24.98 -0.82 -13.08
N PHE A 240 25.09 -1.41 -11.88
CA PHE A 240 24.09 -1.26 -10.83
C PHE A 240 24.28 -0.01 -9.97
N ALA A 241 25.43 0.67 -10.07
CA ALA A 241 25.69 1.91 -9.34
C ALA A 241 25.04 3.14 -10.02
N VAL A 242 24.64 3.02 -11.29
CA VAL A 242 23.98 4.10 -12.05
C VAL A 242 22.55 4.26 -11.56
N LYS A 243 22.23 5.44 -11.01
CA LYS A 243 20.87 5.79 -10.59
C LYS A 243 20.00 6.07 -11.81
N GLU A 244 19.00 5.23 -12.03
CA GLU A 244 17.98 5.46 -13.05
C GLU A 244 16.84 6.32 -12.50
N ALA A 245 16.13 7.01 -13.39
CA ALA A 245 15.05 7.94 -13.03
C ALA A 245 13.82 7.25 -12.42
N VAL A 246 13.74 5.91 -12.49
CA VAL A 246 12.60 5.13 -12.02
C VAL A 246 13.10 3.87 -11.31
N THR A 247 12.71 3.69 -10.05
CA THR A 247 12.78 2.43 -9.28
C THR A 247 11.40 2.00 -8.87
#